data_AF-A0AB33KPS6-F1
#
_entry.id   AF-A0AB33KPS6-F1
#
_cell.length_a   1.000
_cell.length_b   1.000
_cell.length_c   1.000
_cell.angle_alpha   90.00
_cell.angle_beta   90.00
_cell.angle_gamma   90.00
#
_symmetry.space_group_name_H-M   'P 1'
#
loop_
_entity.id
_entity.type
_entity.pdbx_description
1 polymer ?
#
loop_
_entity_poly.entity_id
_entity_poly.type
_entity_poly.pdbx_seq_one_letter_code
_entity_poly.pdbx_strand_id
1 'polypeptide(L)'
;MADVEFSASGVRIERFTRSLTRAGQVVVKDGRLSLLTSNGREIDSAPVGTVSARKWWFIAADSVIARVNGVRYRLTMGQRSRRRDGAAPLRRFLETLRSAGGRRD
;
A
#
# COMPACT_ATOMS: atom_id res chain seq x y z
N MET A 1 -1.52 21.83 7.11
CA MET A 1 -0.51 20.77 6.88
C MET A 1 -1.19 19.45 7.15
N ALA A 2 -1.44 18.62 6.14
CA ALA A 2 -2.02 17.30 6.37
C ALA A 2 -0.88 16.29 6.49
N ASP A 3 -0.76 15.72 7.69
CA ASP A 3 0.32 14.82 8.09
C ASP A 3 0.30 13.57 7.20
N VAL A 4 1.43 13.30 6.55
CA VAL A 4 1.58 12.11 5.71
C VAL A 4 2.00 10.97 6.61
N GLU A 5 1.02 10.15 7.02
CA GLU A 5 1.25 9.01 7.90
C GLU A 5 2.14 7.94 7.26
N PHE A 6 2.08 7.78 5.93
CA PHE A 6 2.95 6.84 5.21
C PHE A 6 3.12 7.21 3.75
N SER A 7 4.32 7.02 3.21
CA SER A 7 4.54 7.02 1.76
C SER A 7 5.58 5.98 1.37
N ALA A 8 5.29 5.23 0.31
CA ALA A 8 6.19 4.27 -0.31
C ALA A 8 6.19 4.45 -1.82
N SER A 9 7.36 4.40 -2.44
CA SER A 9 7.53 4.47 -3.90
C SER A 9 8.26 3.22 -4.41
N GLY A 10 8.22 2.99 -5.72
CA GLY A 10 8.74 1.73 -6.28
C GLY A 10 7.87 0.54 -5.90
N VAL A 11 6.57 0.76 -5.73
CA VAL A 11 5.59 -0.28 -5.43
C VAL A 11 5.06 -0.84 -6.74
N ARG A 12 5.18 -2.15 -6.92
CA ARG A 12 4.50 -2.81 -8.02
C ARG A 12 3.04 -3.04 -7.62
N ILE A 13 2.14 -2.42 -8.37
CA ILE A 13 0.68 -2.42 -8.15
C ILE A 13 0.04 -3.27 -9.25
N GLU A 14 -0.58 -4.35 -8.82
CA GLU A 14 -1.24 -5.32 -9.69
C GLU A 14 -2.70 -5.44 -9.29
N ARG A 15 -3.60 -5.38 -10.27
CA ARG A 15 -5.03 -5.60 -10.08
C ARG A 15 -5.37 -6.98 -10.61
N PHE A 16 -5.48 -7.96 -9.72
CA PHE A 16 -5.78 -9.35 -10.05
C PHE A 16 -4.82 -9.91 -11.13
N THR A 17 -5.26 -10.05 -12.38
CA THR A 17 -4.47 -10.54 -13.52
C THR A 17 -3.74 -9.44 -14.30
N ARG A 18 -3.99 -8.16 -14.02
CA ARG A 18 -3.43 -7.03 -14.77
C ARG A 18 -2.43 -6.23 -13.92
N SER A 19 -1.18 -6.17 -14.37
CA SER A 19 -0.20 -5.24 -13.80
C SER A 19 -0.54 -3.82 -14.21
N LEU A 20 -0.72 -2.90 -13.25
CA LEU A 20 -1.03 -1.50 -13.53
C LEU A 20 0.24 -0.65 -13.59
N THR A 21 1.12 -0.81 -12.62
CA THR A 21 2.43 -0.14 -12.59
C THR A 21 3.44 -0.97 -11.83
N ARG A 22 4.72 -0.89 -12.22
CA ARG A 22 5.82 -1.58 -11.54
C ARG A 22 6.58 -0.66 -10.58
N ALA A 23 6.43 0.65 -10.73
CA ALA A 23 7.12 1.66 -9.95
C ALA A 23 6.14 2.69 -9.39
N GLY A 24 4.92 2.24 -9.04
CA GLY A 24 3.90 3.04 -8.42
C GLY A 24 4.28 3.55 -7.04
N GLN A 25 3.38 4.31 -6.46
CA GLN A 25 3.51 4.87 -5.13
C GLN A 25 2.25 4.56 -4.33
N VAL A 26 2.41 4.35 -3.03
CA VAL A 26 1.32 4.16 -2.08
C VAL A 26 1.49 5.22 -1.02
N VAL A 27 0.48 6.04 -0.84
CA VAL A 27 0.49 7.13 0.14
C VAL A 27 -0.70 6.94 1.06
N VAL A 28 -0.48 7.01 2.36
CA VAL A 28 -1.53 7.13 3.37
C VAL A 28 -1.44 8.53 3.96
N LYS A 29 -2.53 9.27 3.87
CA LYS A 29 -2.63 10.65 4.33
C LYS A 29 -4.05 10.88 4.82
N ASP A 30 -4.18 11.49 5.99
CA ASP A 30 -5.48 11.85 6.55
C ASP A 30 -6.42 10.63 6.69
N GLY A 31 -5.89 9.48 7.11
CA GLY A 31 -6.67 8.24 7.18
C GLY A 31 -7.16 7.71 5.83
N ARG A 32 -6.60 8.17 4.71
CA ARG A 32 -6.95 7.73 3.35
C ARG A 32 -5.74 7.16 2.62
N LEU A 33 -5.92 6.00 2.02
CA LEU A 33 -4.94 5.36 1.17
C LEU A 33 -5.15 5.79 -0.29
N SER A 34 -4.12 6.30 -0.93
CA SER A 34 -4.08 6.59 -2.37
C SER A 34 -3.01 5.71 -3.04
N LEU A 35 -3.44 4.98 -4.07
CA LEU A 35 -2.59 4.26 -5.01
C LEU A 35 -2.26 5.19 -6.17
N LEU A 36 -0.98 5.43 -6.40
CA LEU A 36 -0.50 6.32 -7.45
C LEU A 36 0.39 5.54 -8.43
N THR A 37 0.42 6.01 -9.67
CA THR A 37 1.43 5.59 -10.65
C THR A 37 2.81 6.16 -10.29
N SER A 38 3.84 5.76 -11.02
CA SER A 38 5.19 6.33 -10.91
C SER A 38 5.23 7.84 -11.02
N ASN A 39 4.28 8.41 -11.79
CA ASN A 39 4.22 9.82 -12.14
C ASN A 39 3.38 10.62 -11.13
N GLY A 40 2.89 9.99 -10.07
CA GLY A 40 1.99 10.60 -9.08
C GLY A 40 0.52 10.67 -9.51
N ARG A 41 0.15 10.11 -10.68
CA ARG A 41 -1.27 10.04 -11.10
C ARG A 41 -2.03 9.03 -10.23
N GLU A 42 -3.13 9.45 -9.64
CA GLU A 42 -4.01 8.59 -8.84
C GLU A 42 -4.63 7.48 -9.72
N ILE A 43 -4.50 6.25 -9.22
CA ILE A 43 -5.13 5.04 -9.77
C ILE A 43 -6.43 4.78 -9.04
N ASP A 44 -6.39 4.78 -7.72
CA ASP A 44 -7.52 4.49 -6.83
C ASP A 44 -7.23 5.07 -5.43
N SER A 45 -8.26 5.47 -4.70
CA SER A 45 -8.13 5.97 -3.33
C SER A 45 -9.31 5.54 -2.45
N ALA A 46 -9.02 5.10 -1.22
CA ALA A 46 -10.05 4.68 -0.27
C ALA A 46 -9.65 5.00 1.18
N PRO A 47 -10.62 5.27 2.06
CA PRO A 47 -10.34 5.44 3.49
C PRO A 47 -9.76 4.15 4.08
N VAL A 48 -8.69 4.27 4.87
CA VAL A 48 -8.00 3.10 5.46
C VAL A 48 -8.93 2.23 6.31
N GLY A 49 -9.99 2.83 6.87
CA GLY A 49 -11.02 2.11 7.61
C GLY A 49 -11.88 1.16 6.76
N THR A 50 -11.92 1.33 5.44
CA THR A 50 -12.54 0.39 4.49
C THR A 50 -11.49 -0.45 3.74
N VAL A 51 -10.21 -0.05 3.81
CA VAL A 51 -9.11 -0.81 3.23
C VAL A 51 -8.78 -2.01 4.10
N SER A 52 -8.90 -3.20 3.54
CA SER A 52 -8.43 -4.42 4.19
C SER A 52 -7.10 -4.83 3.60
N ALA A 53 -6.02 -4.76 4.39
CA ALA A 53 -4.73 -5.32 4.02
C ALA A 53 -4.55 -6.70 4.69
N ARG A 54 -4.39 -7.75 3.88
CA ARG A 54 -4.09 -9.10 4.36
C ARG A 54 -2.80 -9.61 3.72
N LYS A 55 -1.91 -10.13 4.56
CA LYS A 55 -0.75 -10.91 4.14
C LYS A 55 -1.17 -12.37 4.04
N TRP A 56 -1.22 -12.91 2.83
CA TRP A 56 -1.45 -14.34 2.63
C TRP A 56 -0.12 -15.09 2.65
N TRP A 57 -0.07 -16.29 3.20
CA TRP A 57 1.20 -17.02 3.42
C TRP A 57 1.93 -17.38 2.10
N PHE A 58 1.24 -17.41 0.95
CA PHE A 58 1.81 -17.71 -0.38
C PHE A 58 2.42 -16.50 -1.10
N ILE A 59 2.38 -15.32 -0.49
CA ILE A 59 2.81 -14.07 -1.11
C ILE A 59 4.19 -13.70 -0.58
N ALA A 60 5.05 -13.16 -1.45
CA ALA A 60 6.43 -12.79 -1.10
C ALA A 60 6.48 -11.94 0.18
N ALA A 61 7.56 -12.03 0.94
CA ALA A 61 7.70 -11.37 2.25
C ALA A 61 7.44 -9.85 2.19
N ASP A 62 7.67 -9.24 1.02
CA ASP A 62 7.56 -7.81 0.73
C ASP A 62 6.25 -7.44 0.01
N SER A 63 5.28 -8.36 -0.03
CA SER A 63 4.03 -8.22 -0.79
C SER A 63 2.80 -8.36 0.11
N VAL A 64 1.72 -7.64 -0.24
CA VAL A 64 0.46 -7.62 0.48
C VAL A 64 -0.73 -7.49 -0.47
N ILE A 65 -1.86 -8.10 -0.10
CA ILE A 65 -3.14 -7.84 -0.78
C ILE A 65 -3.85 -6.73 -0.03
N ALA A 66 -4.06 -5.60 -0.71
CA ALA A 66 -4.90 -4.51 -0.24
C ALA A 66 -6.24 -4.53 -1.01
N ARG A 67 -7.35 -4.60 -0.28
CA ARG A 67 -8.68 -4.42 -0.85
C ARG A 67 -9.06 -2.95 -0.71
N VAL A 68 -9.11 -2.22 -1.82
CA VAL A 68 -9.40 -0.78 -1.90
C VAL A 68 -10.70 -0.63 -2.67
N ASN A 69 -11.72 0.01 -2.10
CA ASN A 69 -13.06 0.14 -2.71
C ASN A 69 -13.66 -1.19 -3.22
N GLY A 70 -13.41 -2.29 -2.52
CA GLY A 70 -13.87 -3.62 -2.94
C GLY A 70 -13.04 -4.29 -4.04
N VAL A 71 -12.06 -3.59 -4.62
CA VAL A 71 -11.12 -4.12 -5.62
C VAL A 71 -9.88 -4.68 -4.93
N ARG A 72 -9.43 -5.87 -5.33
CA ARG A 72 -8.22 -6.50 -4.79
C ARG A 72 -6.99 -6.05 -5.57
N TYR A 73 -6.07 -5.40 -4.88
CA TYR A 73 -4.77 -5.02 -5.40
C TYR A 73 -3.68 -5.82 -4.69
N ARG A 74 -2.72 -6.32 -5.45
CA ARG A 74 -1.46 -6.84 -4.92
C ARG A 74 -0.44 -5.71 -4.99
N LEU A 75 0.11 -5.37 -3.82
CA LEU A 75 1.14 -4.37 -3.65
C LEU A 75 2.43 -5.09 -3.29
N THR A 76 3.43 -5.01 -4.16
CA THR A 76 4.78 -5.55 -3.88
C THR A 76 5.70 -4.36 -3.61
N MET A 77 6.15 -4.22 -2.36
CA MET A 77 7.04 -3.16 -1.91
C MET A 77 8.50 -3.56 -2.11
N GLY A 78 9.41 -2.59 -2.05
CA GLY A 78 10.85 -2.86 -1.99
C GLY A 78 11.57 -3.07 -3.32
N GLN A 79 10.93 -2.90 -4.48
CA GLN A 79 11.62 -3.06 -5.78
C GLN A 79 12.75 -2.05 -6.00
N ARG A 80 12.73 -0.88 -5.34
CA ARG A 80 13.74 0.18 -5.50
C ARG A 80 14.62 0.39 -4.27
N SER A 81 14.31 -0.26 -3.15
CA SER A 81 15.10 -0.17 -1.93
C SER A 81 16.21 -1.23 -1.97
N ARG A 82 17.38 -0.87 -2.49
CA ARG A 82 18.65 -1.64 -2.40
C ARG A 82 19.17 -1.85 -0.96
N ARG A 83 18.32 -1.73 0.07
CA ARG A 83 18.64 -2.11 1.44
C ARG A 83 18.03 -3.47 1.71
N ARG A 84 18.82 -4.34 2.32
CA ARG A 84 18.62 -5.77 2.60
C ARG A 84 17.41 -6.12 3.50
N ASP A 85 16.42 -5.23 3.55
CA ASP A 85 15.25 -5.20 4.43
C ASP A 85 13.98 -4.98 3.59
N GLY A 86 13.68 -5.91 2.67
CA GLY A 86 12.49 -5.84 1.82
C GLY A 86 11.18 -5.72 2.60
N ALA A 87 11.15 -6.24 3.84
CA ALA A 87 9.96 -6.30 4.67
C ALA A 87 9.72 -5.05 5.52
N ALA A 88 10.70 -4.15 5.67
CA ALA A 88 10.58 -2.96 6.52
C ALA A 88 9.48 -1.97 6.02
N PRO A 89 9.36 -1.68 4.71
CA PRO A 89 8.27 -0.85 4.19
C PRO A 89 6.90 -1.48 4.41
N LEU A 90 6.80 -2.81 4.28
CA LEU A 90 5.55 -3.53 4.48
C LEU A 90 5.10 -3.50 5.95
N ARG A 91 6.03 -3.71 6.88
CA ARG A 91 5.74 -3.65 8.32
C ARG A 91 5.20 -2.28 8.73
N ARG A 92 5.85 -1.20 8.26
CA ARG A 92 5.37 0.18 8.48
C ARG A 92 3.99 0.40 7.89
N PHE A 93 3.74 -0.08 6.66
CA PHE A 93 2.43 0.04 6.03
C PHE A 93 1.32 -0.65 6.84
N LEU A 94 1.55 -1.88 7.31
CA LEU A 94 0.59 -2.60 8.13
C LEU A 94 0.38 -1.96 9.50
N GLU A 95 1.44 -1.38 10.08
CA GLU A 95 1.37 -0.62 11.33
C GLU A 95 0.54 0.66 11.17
N THR A 96 0.77 1.43 10.10
CA THR A 96 -0.05 2.61 9.78
C THR A 96 -1.52 2.24 9.61
N LEU A 97 -1.82 1.16 8.88
CA LEU A 97 -3.20 0.70 8.73
C LEU A 97 -3.82 0.24 10.06
N ARG A 98 -3.03 -0.33 10.96
CA ARG A 98 -3.49 -0.72 12.30
C ARG A 98 -3.76 0.49 13.19
N SER A 99 -2.83 1.45 13.22
CA SER A 99 -2.99 2.68 14.00
C SER A 99 -4.14 3.54 13.49
N ALA A 100 -4.29 3.67 12.17
CA ALA A 100 -5.37 4.43 11.56
C ALA A 100 -6.72 3.68 11.57
N GLY A 101 -6.71 2.33 11.52
CA GLY A 101 -7.92 1.50 11.59
C GLY A 101 -8.44 1.25 13.01
N GLY A 102 -7.58 1.42 14.02
CA GLY A 102 -7.91 1.30 15.45
C GLY A 102 -8.47 2.57 16.07
N ARG A 103 -8.45 3.71 15.38
CA ARG A 103 -9.08 4.96 15.83
C ARG A 103 -10.58 4.97 15.53
N ARG A 104 -11.26 3.96 16.08
CA ARG A 104 -12.72 3.90 16.17
C ARG A 104 -13.06 4.07 17.65
N ASP A 105 -13.66 5.23 17.91
CA ASP A 105 -14.07 5.81 19.20
C ASP A 105 -12.96 6.47 20.04
#